data_AF-A0A812IHW7-F1
#
_entry.id   AF-A0A812IHW7-F1
#
_cell.length_a   1.000
_cell.length_b   1.000
_cell.length_c   1.000
_cell.angle_alpha   90.00
_cell.angle_beta   90.00
_cell.angle_gamma   90.00
#
_symmetry.space_group_name_H-M   'P 1'
#
loop_
_entity.id
_entity.type
_entity.pdbx_description
1 polymer ?
#
loop_
_entity_poly.entity_id
_entity_poly.type
_entity_poly.pdbx_seq_one_letter_code
_entity_poly.pdbx_strand_id
1 'polypeptide(L)'
;MGRVRKRSVLWVVISLWLQHVGCPISFSTPNRAKNWLPQRALPPGWVAQAAEAFRDPSVRAVSAALIQAQTVANFVTSFDSAGKVWSEWIKLGVYDGTGDVTNHVSQLIQSMKQKLEAQNNTIISSTQSSNMPEEPVRKTYIEQLMVATLLNSTPGMSAVYAESGTGKSVAATLAITAVARGRVNDAFVLLQGNLNQRLRAFLRIADESLTDDIADPFFRALRREDIELHVLFDNVLDSGVPNDAVQDNLKSLARAACEHQHQIIFTMQTREAAESVRDMNGATTRIAPQQDEAFGAYRWNKNEVQKLIAGLQTAKQPDLILAESEIPDDLGRWRPRDTKLFASSGLKPAPQSQRRQLQAGFGTTSKLSVVWVRELIRKDRTVTEKLRPKEEDPEGEDELEPAFKVESPQDYHRLNDVDDLKKAIKQTNPDLRDIAARNIDIYSQEAGAWRVQNASTVLRQNTSEQDCYGFLPRRMT
;
A
#
# COMPACT_ATOMS: atom_id res chain seq x y z
N MET A 1 -18.11 22.26 29.64
CA MET A 1 -17.14 23.17 28.99
C MET A 1 -16.33 22.36 27.98
N GLY A 2 -16.14 22.86 26.73
CA GLY A 2 -15.18 22.26 25.79
C GLY A 2 -15.70 21.84 24.39
N ARG A 3 -16.39 22.73 23.65
CA ARG A 3 -16.60 22.60 22.19
C ARG A 3 -16.50 23.97 21.51
N VAL A 4 -15.33 24.62 21.52
CA VAL A 4 -15.16 25.90 20.80
C VAL A 4 -13.87 26.00 19.97
N ARG A 5 -12.85 25.16 20.15
CA ARG A 5 -11.54 25.43 19.52
C ARG A 5 -11.30 24.94 18.08
N LYS A 6 -12.13 24.06 17.49
CA LYS A 6 -11.91 23.57 16.11
C LYS A 6 -12.46 24.49 15.00
N ARG A 7 -13.45 25.34 15.30
CA ARG A 7 -14.03 26.26 14.30
C ARG A 7 -13.15 27.49 14.04
N SER A 8 -12.36 27.90 15.03
CA SER A 8 -11.54 29.13 14.94
C SER A 8 -10.33 28.97 14.01
N VAL A 9 -9.70 27.79 13.97
CA VAL A 9 -8.53 27.54 13.09
C VAL A 9 -8.94 27.52 11.61
N LEU A 10 -10.10 26.92 11.30
CA LEU A 10 -10.64 26.87 9.94
C LEU A 10 -11.00 28.28 9.42
N TRP A 11 -11.59 29.14 10.26
CA TRP A 11 -11.90 30.53 9.89
C TRP A 11 -10.65 31.39 9.72
N VAL A 12 -9.58 31.14 10.48
CA VAL A 12 -8.31 31.85 10.35
C VAL A 12 -7.60 31.47 9.04
N VAL A 13 -7.58 30.19 8.67
CA VAL A 13 -7.00 29.72 7.39
C VAL A 13 -7.80 30.25 6.19
N ILE A 14 -9.14 30.25 6.26
CA ILE A 14 -10.01 30.85 5.23
C ILE A 14 -9.79 32.36 5.11
N SER A 15 -9.62 33.06 6.24
CA SER A 15 -9.41 34.53 6.24
C SER A 15 -8.03 34.92 5.73
N LEU A 16 -6.97 34.18 6.10
CA LEU A 16 -5.61 34.38 5.58
C LEU A 16 -5.52 34.10 4.08
N TRP A 17 -6.24 33.09 3.60
CA TRP A 17 -6.27 32.76 2.18
C TRP A 17 -7.07 33.80 1.36
N LEU A 18 -8.20 34.29 1.87
CA LEU A 18 -8.97 35.38 1.24
C LEU A 18 -8.20 36.71 1.25
N GLN A 19 -7.39 36.99 2.26
CA GLN A 19 -6.52 38.18 2.32
C GLN A 19 -5.33 38.14 1.37
N HIS A 20 -4.89 36.95 0.92
CA HIS A 20 -3.80 36.81 -0.06
C HIS A 20 -4.29 36.76 -1.51
N VAL A 21 -5.55 36.36 -1.74
CA VAL A 21 -6.15 36.32 -3.10
C VAL A 21 -6.93 37.60 -3.43
N GLY A 22 -7.33 38.39 -2.43
CA GLY A 22 -7.95 39.71 -2.61
C GLY A 22 -7.04 40.84 -2.10
N CYS A 23 -6.53 41.66 -3.00
CA CYS A 23 -5.79 42.89 -2.66
C CYS A 23 -6.60 43.81 -1.72
N PRO A 24 -5.99 44.41 -0.67
CA PRO A 24 -6.60 45.52 0.04
C PRO A 24 -6.51 46.78 -0.83
N ILE A 25 -7.65 47.36 -1.20
CA ILE A 25 -7.72 48.67 -1.85
C ILE A 25 -7.34 49.71 -0.79
N SER A 26 -6.13 50.26 -0.86
CA SER A 26 -5.82 51.56 -0.26
C SER A 26 -5.68 52.59 -1.39
N PHE A 27 -6.49 53.64 -1.35
CA PHE A 27 -6.42 54.76 -2.27
C PHE A 27 -5.18 55.62 -1.96
N SER A 28 -4.20 55.62 -2.87
CA SER A 28 -3.38 56.81 -3.17
C SER A 28 -2.67 56.62 -4.53
N THR A 29 -2.78 57.62 -5.39
CA THR A 29 -2.07 57.76 -6.67
C THR A 29 -0.95 58.82 -6.53
N PRO A 30 -0.04 59.00 -7.51
CA PRO A 30 0.80 58.00 -8.17
C PRO A 30 2.29 58.45 -8.23
N ASN A 31 3.24 57.53 -8.41
CA ASN A 31 4.29 57.69 -9.42
C ASN A 31 5.28 56.51 -9.52
N ARG A 32 5.72 56.30 -10.77
CA ARG A 32 6.87 55.53 -11.26
C ARG A 32 6.69 54.02 -11.51
N ALA A 33 6.66 53.73 -12.81
CA ALA A 33 6.76 52.45 -13.47
C ALA A 33 7.99 51.62 -13.05
N LYS A 34 7.82 50.29 -13.04
CA LYS A 34 8.77 49.30 -13.58
C LYS A 34 8.10 47.93 -13.72
N ASN A 35 8.14 47.42 -14.95
CA ASN A 35 7.99 46.03 -15.41
C ASN A 35 7.53 45.00 -14.37
N TRP A 36 6.23 44.69 -14.38
CA TRP A 36 5.70 43.47 -13.78
C TRP A 36 5.42 42.44 -14.88
N LEU A 37 5.91 41.21 -14.66
CA LEU A 37 5.54 40.00 -15.38
C LEU A 37 4.01 39.84 -15.41
N PRO A 38 3.42 39.17 -16.42
CA PRO A 38 1.98 39.03 -16.49
C PRO A 38 1.47 38.21 -15.30
N GLN A 39 0.77 38.88 -14.37
CA GLN A 39 -0.11 38.20 -13.43
C GLN A 39 -1.15 37.43 -14.24
N ARG A 40 -1.00 36.10 -14.31
CA ARG A 40 -1.98 35.22 -14.94
C ARG A 40 -3.26 35.31 -14.12
N ALA A 41 -4.30 35.89 -14.70
CA ALA A 41 -5.64 35.85 -14.15
C ALA A 41 -6.07 34.39 -13.95
N LEU A 42 -6.56 34.08 -12.74
CA LEU A 42 -7.24 32.82 -12.47
C LEU A 42 -8.46 32.70 -13.39
N PRO A 43 -8.85 31.48 -13.82
CA PRO A 43 -10.04 31.30 -14.66
C PRO A 43 -11.29 31.92 -14.00
N PRO A 44 -12.18 32.58 -14.76
CA PRO A 44 -13.44 33.11 -14.24
C PRO A 44 -14.25 31.99 -13.56
N GLY A 45 -14.67 32.21 -12.31
CA GLY A 45 -15.47 31.25 -11.52
C GLY A 45 -14.67 30.38 -10.53
N TRP A 46 -13.33 30.41 -10.55
CA TRP A 46 -12.50 29.62 -9.63
C TRP A 46 -12.69 30.01 -8.15
N VAL A 47 -12.76 31.31 -7.87
CA VAL A 47 -12.97 31.82 -6.50
C VAL A 47 -14.32 31.35 -5.93
N ALA A 48 -15.36 31.26 -6.78
CA ALA A 48 -16.67 30.78 -6.38
C ALA A 48 -16.66 29.26 -6.10
N GLN A 49 -16.00 28.46 -6.94
CA GLN A 49 -15.89 27.01 -6.73
C GLN A 49 -15.03 26.66 -5.52
N ALA A 50 -13.93 27.38 -5.30
CA ALA A 50 -13.13 27.24 -4.09
C ALA A 50 -13.95 27.62 -2.85
N ALA A 51 -14.64 28.76 -2.88
CA ALA A 51 -15.51 29.20 -1.78
C ALA A 51 -16.66 28.21 -1.48
N GLU A 52 -17.26 27.60 -2.50
CA GLU A 52 -18.31 26.58 -2.35
C GLU A 52 -17.75 25.28 -1.76
N ALA A 53 -16.57 24.84 -2.21
CA ALA A 53 -15.87 23.67 -1.67
C ALA A 53 -15.35 23.89 -0.23
N PHE A 54 -15.10 25.14 0.19
CA PHE A 54 -14.80 25.48 1.58
C PHE A 54 -16.07 25.60 2.44
N ARG A 55 -17.27 25.70 1.83
CA ARG A 55 -18.58 25.67 2.53
C ARG A 55 -19.09 24.25 2.76
N ASP A 56 -18.76 23.30 1.88
CA ASP A 56 -18.95 21.86 2.09
C ASP A 56 -17.67 21.27 2.73
N PRO A 57 -17.65 21.01 4.04
CA PRO A 57 -16.46 20.54 4.75
C PRO A 57 -16.08 19.09 4.41
N SER A 58 -16.76 18.43 3.47
CA SER A 58 -16.38 17.10 3.06
C SER A 58 -15.01 17.12 2.38
N VAL A 59 -14.14 16.18 2.79
CA VAL A 59 -12.79 16.03 2.20
C VAL A 59 -12.88 15.86 0.67
N ARG A 60 -13.96 15.28 0.15
CA ARG A 60 -14.20 15.12 -1.29
C ARG A 60 -14.39 16.45 -2.03
N ALA A 61 -15.14 17.40 -1.45
CA ALA A 61 -15.34 18.71 -2.08
C ALA A 61 -14.04 19.52 -2.15
N VAL A 62 -13.28 19.54 -1.05
CA VAL A 62 -11.96 20.20 -0.98
C VAL A 62 -10.96 19.56 -1.95
N SER A 63 -10.91 18.22 -1.99
CA SER A 63 -10.05 17.49 -2.95
C SER A 63 -10.38 17.85 -4.40
N ALA A 64 -11.66 17.91 -4.76
CA ALA A 64 -12.09 18.25 -6.11
C ALA A 64 -11.69 19.68 -6.51
N ALA A 65 -11.79 20.64 -5.60
CA ALA A 65 -11.40 22.03 -5.83
C ALA A 65 -9.87 22.19 -6.00
N LEU A 66 -9.07 21.51 -5.17
CA LEU A 66 -7.61 21.52 -5.29
C LEU A 66 -7.13 20.94 -6.63
N ILE A 67 -7.73 19.82 -7.06
CA ILE A 67 -7.42 19.23 -8.37
C ILE A 67 -7.79 20.19 -9.51
N GLN A 68 -8.90 20.92 -9.38
CA GLN A 68 -9.32 21.91 -10.37
C GLN A 68 -8.38 23.12 -10.46
N ALA A 69 -7.75 23.51 -9.35
CA ALA A 69 -6.80 24.61 -9.32
C ALA A 69 -5.46 24.31 -10.04
N GLN A 70 -5.13 23.03 -10.24
CA GLN A 70 -3.85 22.64 -10.83
C GLN A 70 -3.95 22.46 -12.35
N THR A 71 -3.47 23.44 -13.09
CA THR A 71 -3.26 23.33 -14.55
C THR A 71 -2.09 22.41 -14.89
N VAL A 72 -2.06 21.88 -16.13
CA VAL A 72 -0.96 21.04 -16.64
C VAL A 72 0.37 21.80 -16.62
N ALA A 73 0.40 23.04 -17.11
CA ALA A 73 1.62 23.87 -17.10
C ALA A 73 2.16 24.07 -15.68
N ASN A 74 1.28 24.37 -14.72
CA ASN A 74 1.71 24.56 -13.34
C ASN A 74 2.23 23.23 -12.78
N PHE A 75 1.59 22.10 -13.10
CA PHE A 75 2.05 20.77 -12.68
C PHE A 75 3.47 20.47 -13.18
N VAL A 76 3.74 20.65 -14.47
CA VAL A 76 5.08 20.40 -15.06
C VAL A 76 6.16 21.23 -14.34
N THR A 77 5.91 22.53 -14.13
CA THR A 77 6.85 23.39 -13.40
C THR A 77 7.08 22.91 -11.96
N SER A 78 6.02 22.55 -11.23
CA SER A 78 6.14 22.02 -9.86
C SER A 78 6.93 20.71 -9.82
N PHE A 79 6.73 19.84 -10.81
CA PHE A 79 7.40 18.55 -10.91
C PHE A 79 8.90 18.69 -11.21
N ASP A 80 9.26 19.54 -12.18
CA ASP A 80 10.67 19.80 -12.52
C ASP A 80 11.43 20.43 -11.36
N SER A 81 10.80 21.38 -10.65
CA SER A 81 11.38 21.97 -9.44
C SER A 81 11.60 20.92 -8.36
N ALA A 82 10.64 20.03 -8.11
CA ALA A 82 10.77 18.97 -7.11
C ALA A 82 11.91 17.99 -7.43
N GLY A 83 12.15 17.69 -8.70
CA GLY A 83 13.28 16.88 -9.15
C GLY A 83 14.64 17.55 -8.88
N LYS A 84 14.75 18.87 -9.09
CA LYS A 84 15.94 19.65 -8.75
C LYS A 84 16.20 19.65 -7.25
N VAL A 85 15.16 19.83 -6.44
CA VAL A 85 15.25 19.76 -4.97
C VAL A 85 15.80 18.40 -4.53
N TRP A 86 15.31 17.30 -5.12
CA TRP A 86 15.85 15.97 -4.83
C TRP A 86 17.34 15.86 -5.19
N SER A 87 17.76 16.33 -6.35
CA SER A 87 19.17 16.30 -6.77
C SER A 87 20.10 17.09 -5.85
N GLU A 88 19.60 18.15 -5.21
CA GLU A 88 20.35 18.92 -4.21
C GLU A 88 20.31 18.24 -2.84
N TRP A 89 19.16 17.67 -2.46
CA TRP A 89 18.98 16.94 -1.20
C TRP A 89 19.98 15.76 -1.08
N ILE A 90 20.15 15.00 -2.15
CA ILE A 90 21.07 13.85 -2.15
C ILE A 90 22.56 14.21 -2.16
N LYS A 91 22.91 15.51 -2.18
CA LYS A 91 24.30 15.99 -2.03
C LYS A 91 24.67 16.29 -0.58
N LEU A 92 23.70 16.31 0.33
CA LEU A 92 23.94 16.50 1.76
C LEU A 92 24.86 15.39 2.31
N GLY A 93 25.62 15.72 3.36
CA GLY A 93 26.50 14.78 4.06
C GLY A 93 25.73 13.53 4.51
N VAL A 94 26.43 12.39 4.55
CA VAL A 94 25.85 11.12 4.97
C VAL A 94 26.31 10.81 6.39
N TYR A 95 25.36 10.46 7.26
CA TYR A 95 25.63 9.97 8.59
C TYR A 95 26.00 8.49 8.56
N ASP A 96 27.16 8.14 9.10
CA ASP A 96 27.74 6.80 9.07
C ASP A 96 27.64 6.04 10.40
N GLY A 97 26.97 6.61 11.40
CA GLY A 97 26.86 6.03 12.75
C GLY A 97 27.92 6.50 13.75
N THR A 98 28.94 7.25 13.31
CA THR A 98 30.04 7.71 14.19
C THR A 98 30.05 9.22 14.44
N GLY A 99 29.24 9.98 13.71
CA GLY A 99 29.14 11.43 13.81
C GLY A 99 28.18 11.95 14.89
N ASP A 100 28.06 13.27 14.99
CA ASP A 100 27.07 13.92 15.84
C ASP A 100 25.69 13.95 15.14
N VAL A 101 24.76 13.15 15.66
CA VAL A 101 23.36 13.08 15.22
C VAL A 101 22.70 14.47 15.22
N THR A 102 22.98 15.30 16.23
CA THR A 102 22.36 16.64 16.34
C THR A 102 22.83 17.55 15.22
N ASN A 103 24.12 17.53 14.91
CA ASN A 103 24.67 18.29 13.79
C ASN A 103 24.11 17.80 12.45
N HIS A 104 24.06 16.48 12.23
CA HIS A 104 23.48 15.90 11.01
C HIS A 104 22.03 16.30 10.81
N VAL A 105 21.20 16.13 11.85
CA VAL A 105 19.79 16.53 11.83
C VAL A 105 19.66 18.02 11.58
N SER A 106 20.48 18.87 12.21
CA SER A 106 20.46 20.31 12.00
C SER A 106 20.74 20.69 10.53
N GLN A 107 21.62 19.96 9.84
CA GLN A 107 21.86 20.15 8.41
C GLN A 107 20.65 19.76 7.55
N LEU A 108 19.98 18.65 7.86
CA LEU A 108 18.75 18.23 7.17
C LEU A 108 17.64 19.27 7.35
N ILE A 109 17.45 19.76 8.58
CA ILE A 109 16.44 20.78 8.91
C ILE A 109 16.74 22.09 8.20
N GLN A 110 17.99 22.55 8.25
CA GLN A 110 18.39 23.79 7.58
C GLN A 110 18.18 23.70 6.07
N SER A 111 18.50 22.54 5.47
CA SER A 111 18.21 22.30 4.06
C SER A 111 16.71 22.37 3.78
N MET A 112 15.88 21.71 4.59
CA MET A 112 14.42 21.73 4.42
C MET A 112 13.86 23.16 4.53
N LYS A 113 14.27 23.93 5.55
CA LYS A 113 13.85 25.32 5.74
C LYS A 113 14.17 26.20 4.53
N GLN A 114 15.39 26.09 4.00
CA GLN A 114 15.79 26.81 2.79
C GLN A 114 14.89 26.47 1.58
N LYS A 115 14.46 25.21 1.46
CA LYS A 115 13.53 24.80 0.40
C LYS A 115 12.12 25.36 0.60
N LEU A 116 11.61 25.37 1.83
CA LEU A 116 10.33 25.98 2.16
C LEU A 116 10.34 27.50 1.90
N GLU A 117 11.38 28.21 2.32
CA GLU A 117 11.56 29.65 2.07
C GLU A 117 11.60 29.98 0.57
N ALA A 118 12.19 29.09 -0.24
CA ALA A 118 12.20 29.19 -1.70
C ALA A 118 10.88 28.74 -2.37
N GLN A 119 9.82 28.49 -1.60
CA GLN A 119 8.53 27.97 -2.06
C GLN A 119 8.63 26.61 -2.81
N ASN A 120 9.67 25.83 -2.49
CA ASN A 120 9.95 24.52 -3.06
C ASN A 120 9.74 23.43 -2.00
N ASN A 121 8.52 23.34 -1.47
CA ASN A 121 8.16 22.44 -0.39
C ASN A 121 7.89 20.98 -0.81
N THR A 122 8.31 20.60 -2.02
CA THR A 122 8.07 19.27 -2.59
C THR A 122 9.39 18.65 -3.03
N ILE A 123 9.63 17.40 -2.61
CA ILE A 123 10.80 16.59 -2.96
C ILE A 123 10.30 15.32 -3.66
N ILE A 124 10.72 15.08 -4.90
CA ILE A 124 10.31 13.88 -5.64
C ILE A 124 11.55 13.12 -6.11
N SER A 125 11.66 11.85 -5.72
CA SER A 125 12.78 11.00 -6.13
C SER A 125 12.81 10.84 -7.66
N SER A 126 14.01 10.84 -8.23
CA SER A 126 14.24 10.87 -9.69
C SER A 126 13.60 9.71 -10.47
N THR A 127 13.29 8.59 -9.84
CA THR A 127 12.63 7.43 -10.48
C THR A 127 11.19 7.73 -10.91
N GLN A 128 10.54 8.70 -10.27
CA GLN A 128 9.22 9.15 -10.66
C GLN A 128 9.26 9.96 -11.98
N SER A 129 10.36 10.69 -12.21
CA SER A 129 10.51 11.65 -13.30
C SER A 129 10.47 11.02 -14.70
N SER A 130 10.98 9.79 -14.85
CA SER A 130 10.94 9.10 -16.15
C SER A 130 9.58 8.50 -16.51
N ASN A 131 8.66 8.40 -15.55
CA ASN A 131 7.40 7.64 -15.69
C ASN A 131 6.15 8.52 -15.74
N MET A 132 6.28 9.83 -15.61
CA MET A 132 5.16 10.77 -15.67
C MET A 132 4.76 11.05 -17.13
N PRO A 133 3.48 10.88 -17.52
CA PRO A 133 3.00 11.36 -18.82
C PRO A 133 3.05 12.89 -18.90
N GLU A 134 3.32 13.43 -20.10
CA GLU A 134 3.28 14.87 -20.38
C GLU A 134 1.91 15.48 -20.04
N GLU A 135 0.85 14.79 -20.46
CA GLU A 135 -0.53 15.16 -20.17
C GLU A 135 -1.22 14.09 -19.31
N PRO A 136 -1.11 14.18 -17.98
CA PRO A 136 -1.78 13.25 -17.08
C PRO A 136 -3.30 13.45 -17.09
N VAL A 137 -4.07 12.36 -17.16
CA VAL A 137 -5.52 12.41 -16.95
C VAL A 137 -5.80 12.76 -15.49
N ARG A 138 -6.58 13.84 -15.30
CA ARG A 138 -6.88 14.42 -13.99
C ARG A 138 -8.28 14.02 -13.49
N LYS A 139 -8.48 14.23 -12.18
CA LYS A 139 -9.72 13.99 -11.43
C LYS A 139 -10.10 12.51 -11.35
N THR A 140 -9.13 11.61 -11.49
CA THR A 140 -9.37 10.18 -11.33
C THR A 140 -9.76 9.87 -9.88
N TYR A 141 -10.53 8.80 -9.65
CA TYR A 141 -10.91 8.39 -8.29
C TYR A 141 -9.70 8.18 -7.39
N ILE A 142 -8.60 7.66 -7.93
CA ILE A 142 -7.38 7.44 -7.16
C ILE A 142 -6.60 8.72 -6.87
N GLU A 143 -6.60 9.71 -7.78
CA GLU A 143 -6.05 11.04 -7.48
C GLU A 143 -6.83 11.70 -6.35
N GLN A 144 -8.17 11.62 -6.39
CA GLN A 144 -9.03 12.14 -5.33
C GLN A 144 -8.77 11.47 -3.98
N LEU A 145 -8.57 10.14 -3.98
CA LEU A 145 -8.17 9.40 -2.78
C LEU A 145 -6.82 9.89 -2.23
N MET A 146 -5.81 10.03 -3.09
CA MET A 146 -4.47 10.47 -2.65
C MET A 146 -4.51 11.89 -2.07
N VAL A 147 -5.22 12.81 -2.71
CA VAL A 147 -5.44 14.17 -2.19
C VAL A 147 -6.16 14.12 -0.85
N ALA A 148 -7.24 13.33 -0.75
CA ALA A 148 -8.02 13.19 0.48
C ALA A 148 -7.18 12.61 1.63
N THR A 149 -6.33 11.62 1.36
CA THR A 149 -5.43 11.01 2.34
C THR A 149 -4.38 12.01 2.83
N LEU A 150 -3.78 12.81 1.94
CA LEU A 150 -2.81 13.85 2.30
C LEU A 150 -3.45 14.96 3.16
N LEU A 151 -4.64 15.43 2.78
CA LEU A 151 -5.37 16.47 3.50
C LEU A 151 -5.87 16.03 4.88
N ASN A 152 -6.11 14.74 5.08
CA ASN A 152 -6.52 14.21 6.37
C ASN A 152 -5.40 14.27 7.42
N SER A 153 -4.14 14.29 6.97
CA SER A 153 -2.95 14.60 7.80
C SER A 153 -2.92 13.84 9.12
N THR A 154 -3.35 12.57 9.08
CA THR A 154 -3.38 11.74 10.28
C THR A 154 -1.95 11.29 10.57
N PRO A 155 -1.41 11.58 11.77
CA PRO A 155 -0.04 11.21 12.10
C PRO A 155 0.20 9.70 12.11
N GLY A 156 1.46 9.34 11.91
CA GLY A 156 1.90 7.95 11.80
C GLY A 156 1.85 7.46 10.36
N MET A 157 1.59 6.17 10.18
CA MET A 157 1.70 5.47 8.91
C MET A 157 0.33 5.01 8.41
N SER A 158 0.05 5.27 7.13
CA SER A 158 -1.17 4.81 6.46
C SER A 158 -0.84 4.06 5.18
N ALA A 159 -1.59 3.01 4.87
CA ALA A 159 -1.52 2.31 3.60
C ALA A 159 -2.72 2.64 2.71
N VAL A 160 -2.48 2.83 1.43
CA VAL A 160 -3.47 2.99 0.37
C VAL A 160 -3.21 1.90 -0.66
N TYR A 161 -4.25 1.20 -1.09
CA TYR A 161 -4.09 0.14 -2.08
C TYR A 161 -5.04 0.31 -3.26
N ALA A 162 -4.56 -0.08 -4.44
CA ALA A 162 -5.37 -0.24 -5.64
C ALA A 162 -4.66 -1.18 -6.60
N GLU A 163 -5.43 -1.82 -7.49
CA GLU A 163 -4.91 -2.79 -8.45
C GLU A 163 -3.69 -2.23 -9.22
N SER A 164 -2.75 -3.11 -9.56
CA SER A 164 -1.62 -2.76 -10.42
C SER A 164 -2.10 -2.15 -11.74
N GLY A 165 -1.47 -1.05 -12.16
CA GLY A 165 -1.79 -0.38 -13.42
C GLY A 165 -2.98 0.58 -13.38
N THR A 166 -3.58 0.86 -12.22
CA THR A 166 -4.67 1.86 -12.03
C THR A 166 -4.22 3.33 -12.10
N GLY A 167 -2.91 3.57 -12.10
CA GLY A 167 -2.34 4.92 -12.14
C GLY A 167 -1.94 5.50 -10.77
N LYS A 168 -1.77 4.66 -9.73
CA LYS A 168 -1.33 5.07 -8.38
C LYS A 168 -0.16 6.06 -8.36
N SER A 169 0.91 5.74 -9.07
CA SER A 169 2.14 6.55 -9.10
C SER A 169 1.90 7.96 -9.67
N VAL A 170 1.16 8.03 -10.78
CA VAL A 170 0.77 9.31 -11.40
C VAL A 170 -0.14 10.08 -10.43
N ALA A 171 -1.12 9.42 -9.85
CA ALA A 171 -2.06 10.01 -8.90
C ALA A 171 -1.37 10.56 -7.64
N ALA A 172 -0.39 9.85 -7.08
CA ALA A 172 0.39 10.30 -5.92
C ALA A 172 1.21 11.56 -6.25
N THR A 173 1.81 11.61 -7.44
CA THR A 173 2.58 12.77 -7.92
C THR A 173 1.68 14.00 -8.09
N LEU A 174 0.53 13.81 -8.74
CA LEU A 174 -0.47 14.87 -8.92
C LEU A 174 -1.00 15.36 -7.57
N ALA A 175 -1.31 14.44 -6.65
CA ALA A 175 -1.85 14.78 -5.35
C ALA A 175 -0.86 15.58 -4.49
N ILE A 176 0.40 15.15 -4.40
CA ILE A 176 1.44 15.87 -3.66
C ILE A 176 1.61 17.29 -4.22
N THR A 177 1.77 17.42 -5.54
CA THR A 177 1.98 18.74 -6.17
C THR A 177 0.75 19.65 -6.07
N ALA A 178 -0.47 19.09 -5.99
CA ALA A 178 -1.69 19.84 -5.76
C ALA A 178 -1.79 20.34 -4.31
N VAL A 179 -1.58 19.46 -3.33
CA VAL A 179 -1.71 19.77 -1.90
C VAL A 179 -0.61 20.71 -1.42
N ALA A 180 0.62 20.51 -1.88
CA ALA A 180 1.77 21.31 -1.48
C ALA A 180 1.59 22.82 -1.71
N ARG A 181 0.84 23.22 -2.75
CA ARG A 181 0.55 24.64 -3.04
C ARG A 181 -0.31 25.32 -1.99
N GLY A 182 -1.20 24.57 -1.35
CA GLY A 182 -2.07 25.09 -0.29
C GLY A 182 -1.43 25.06 1.08
N ARG A 183 -0.27 24.40 1.22
CA ARG A 183 0.37 24.04 2.49
C ARG A 183 1.85 24.41 2.48
N VAL A 184 2.11 25.71 2.37
CA VAL A 184 3.45 26.26 2.10
C VAL A 184 4.47 26.03 3.22
N ASN A 185 4.02 25.78 4.45
CA ASN A 185 4.88 25.50 5.60
C ASN A 185 5.19 24.00 5.77
N ASP A 186 4.52 23.14 5.01
CA ASP A 186 4.63 21.69 5.15
C ASP A 186 5.50 21.12 4.04
N ALA A 187 6.28 20.09 4.37
CA ALA A 187 7.18 19.42 3.45
C ALA A 187 6.55 18.14 2.89
N PHE A 188 6.54 17.98 1.57
CA PHE A 188 6.00 16.80 0.89
C PHE A 188 7.12 16.04 0.18
N VAL A 189 7.21 14.74 0.45
CA VAL A 189 8.29 13.88 -0.07
C VAL A 189 7.68 12.66 -0.76
N LEU A 190 8.07 12.41 -2.01
CA LEU A 190 7.66 11.24 -2.80
C LEU A 190 8.86 10.34 -3.08
N LEU A 191 8.86 9.13 -2.53
CA LEU A 191 9.93 8.15 -2.64
C LEU A 191 9.44 6.89 -3.35
N GLN A 192 10.10 6.47 -4.43
CA GLN A 192 9.70 5.31 -5.23
C GLN A 192 10.85 4.32 -5.42
N GLY A 193 10.57 3.01 -5.39
CA GLY A 193 11.56 1.95 -5.64
C GLY A 193 11.91 1.18 -4.36
N ASN A 194 13.19 0.85 -4.15
CA ASN A 194 13.60 0.07 -2.99
C ASN A 194 13.51 0.88 -1.69
N LEU A 195 12.76 0.39 -0.69
CA LEU A 195 12.53 1.06 0.59
C LEU A 195 13.82 1.47 1.30
N ASN A 196 14.75 0.54 1.53
CA ASN A 196 15.98 0.79 2.29
C ASN A 196 16.86 1.81 1.58
N GLN A 197 17.03 1.69 0.27
CA GLN A 197 17.78 2.68 -0.52
C GLN A 197 17.15 4.07 -0.45
N ARG A 198 15.81 4.16 -0.42
CA ARG A 198 15.10 5.45 -0.33
C ARG A 198 15.15 6.06 1.06
N LEU A 199 15.02 5.26 2.12
CA LEU A 199 15.23 5.73 3.49
C LEU A 199 16.64 6.27 3.67
N ARG A 200 17.66 5.50 3.23
CA ARG A 200 19.06 5.94 3.23
C ARG A 200 19.27 7.25 2.49
N ALA A 201 18.73 7.35 1.27
CA ALA A 201 18.88 8.55 0.46
C ALA A 201 18.14 9.76 1.01
N PHE A 202 17.00 9.56 1.69
CA PHE A 202 16.21 10.65 2.25
C PHE A 202 16.75 11.11 3.61
N LEU A 203 16.99 10.21 4.55
CA LEU A 203 17.56 10.52 5.87
C LEU A 203 19.07 10.79 5.82
N ARG A 204 19.68 10.56 4.65
CA ARG A 204 21.12 10.72 4.41
C ARG A 204 21.93 9.90 5.40
N ILE A 205 21.63 8.61 5.48
CA ILE A 205 22.32 7.63 6.32
C ILE A 205 23.03 6.59 5.45
N ALA A 206 24.16 6.08 5.94
CA ALA A 206 24.98 5.11 5.22
C ALA A 206 24.30 3.72 5.14
N ASP A 207 23.59 3.36 6.20
CA ASP A 207 22.96 2.05 6.42
C ASP A 207 21.53 2.23 6.93
N GLU A 208 20.60 1.37 6.49
CA GLU A 208 19.20 1.40 6.92
C GLU A 208 19.00 1.11 8.41
N SER A 209 19.92 0.41 9.07
CA SER A 209 19.87 0.16 10.52
C SER A 209 19.97 1.45 11.33
N LEU A 210 20.53 2.52 10.76
CA LEU A 210 20.62 3.86 11.37
C LEU A 210 19.34 4.69 11.20
N THR A 211 18.26 4.11 10.64
CA THR A 211 17.00 4.82 10.44
C THR A 211 16.45 5.34 11.76
N ASP A 212 16.49 4.53 12.81
CA ASP A 212 15.93 4.88 14.12
C ASP A 212 16.74 5.98 14.81
N ASP A 213 18.06 5.98 14.65
CA ASP A 213 18.97 7.00 15.20
C ASP A 213 18.65 8.40 14.67
N ILE A 214 18.20 8.50 13.42
CA ILE A 214 17.95 9.77 12.76
C ILE A 214 16.45 10.14 12.73
N ALA A 215 15.55 9.17 12.54
CA ALA A 215 14.13 9.44 12.32
C ALA A 215 13.47 10.20 13.48
N ASP A 216 13.64 9.75 14.72
CA ASP A 216 13.04 10.43 15.89
C ASP A 216 13.63 11.85 16.11
N PRO A 217 14.96 12.04 16.16
CA PRO A 217 15.53 13.38 16.28
C PRO A 217 15.15 14.31 15.12
N PHE A 218 15.11 13.81 13.88
CA PHE A 218 14.76 14.60 12.70
C PHE A 218 13.30 15.04 12.75
N PHE A 219 12.37 14.12 13.03
CA PHE A 219 10.94 14.42 13.15
C PHE A 219 10.66 15.38 14.30
N ARG A 220 11.27 15.15 15.46
CA ARG A 220 11.18 16.08 16.60
C ARG A 220 11.68 17.48 16.24
N ALA A 221 12.77 17.58 15.48
CA ALA A 221 13.33 18.86 15.06
C ALA A 221 12.43 19.59 14.05
N LEU A 222 11.86 18.89 13.06
CA LEU A 222 10.86 19.46 12.15
C LEU A 222 9.67 20.02 12.91
N ARG A 223 9.16 19.26 13.89
CA ARG A 223 8.04 19.68 14.71
C ARG A 223 8.32 20.95 15.53
N ARG A 224 9.55 21.13 16.02
CA ARG A 224 9.98 22.35 16.73
C ARG A 224 10.00 23.58 15.83
N GLU A 225 10.24 23.38 14.54
CA GLU A 225 10.21 24.42 13.51
C GLU A 225 8.81 24.63 12.91
N ASP A 226 7.77 23.97 13.46
CA ASP A 226 6.40 23.97 12.96
C ASP A 226 6.27 23.50 11.49
N ILE A 227 7.12 22.56 11.09
CA ILE A 227 7.10 21.94 9.76
C ILE A 227 6.44 20.56 9.88
N GLU A 228 5.30 20.36 9.23
CA GLU A 228 4.71 19.03 9.07
C GLU A 228 5.33 18.31 7.88
N LEU A 229 5.80 17.08 8.09
CA LEU A 229 6.33 16.24 7.02
C LEU A 229 5.30 15.23 6.55
N HIS A 230 5.08 15.18 5.23
CA HIS A 230 4.26 14.19 4.55
C HIS A 230 5.14 13.37 3.61
N VAL A 231 5.44 12.12 3.98
CA VAL A 231 6.22 11.19 3.15
C VAL A 231 5.31 10.19 2.48
N LEU A 232 5.35 10.08 1.15
CA LEU A 232 4.65 9.07 0.39
C LEU A 232 5.66 8.11 -0.24
N PHE A 233 5.57 6.85 0.13
CA PHE A 233 6.30 5.74 -0.45
C PHE A 233 5.45 5.07 -1.53
N ASP A 234 5.86 5.23 -2.80
CA ASP A 234 5.12 4.68 -3.93
C ASP A 234 5.63 3.28 -4.32
N ASN A 235 4.78 2.26 -4.15
CA ASN A 235 5.02 0.87 -4.53
C ASN A 235 6.34 0.28 -4.00
N VAL A 236 6.76 0.67 -2.79
CA VAL A 236 8.03 0.20 -2.18
C VAL A 236 7.87 -1.10 -1.39
N LEU A 237 6.63 -1.50 -1.09
CA LEU A 237 6.25 -2.69 -0.34
C LEU A 237 5.14 -3.46 -1.08
N ASP A 238 5.28 -3.64 -2.39
CA ASP A 238 4.23 -4.24 -3.23
C ASP A 238 3.80 -5.65 -2.80
N SER A 239 4.73 -6.41 -2.20
CA SER A 239 4.48 -7.74 -1.64
C SER A 239 4.18 -7.74 -0.14
N GLY A 240 3.96 -6.56 0.45
CA GLY A 240 3.83 -6.38 1.90
C GLY A 240 5.18 -6.26 2.61
N VAL A 241 5.14 -6.27 3.94
CA VAL A 241 6.33 -6.18 4.79
C VAL A 241 7.11 -7.51 4.72
N PRO A 242 8.37 -7.52 4.26
CA PRO A 242 9.04 -8.75 3.83
C PRO A 242 9.62 -9.61 4.95
N ASN A 243 10.01 -9.00 6.08
CA ASN A 243 10.61 -9.68 7.23
C ASN A 243 10.52 -8.82 8.50
N ASP A 244 10.83 -9.43 9.64
CA ASP A 244 10.74 -8.81 10.97
C ASP A 244 11.67 -7.60 11.13
N ALA A 245 12.89 -7.64 10.55
CA ALA A 245 13.83 -6.52 10.63
C ALA A 245 13.29 -5.26 9.94
N VAL A 246 12.72 -5.40 8.73
CA VAL A 246 12.05 -4.29 8.05
C VAL A 246 10.80 -3.86 8.81
N GLN A 247 10.06 -4.81 9.38
CA GLN A 247 8.88 -4.51 10.19
C GLN A 247 9.24 -3.65 11.41
N ASP A 248 10.31 -3.97 12.11
CA ASP A 248 10.73 -3.24 13.31
C ASP A 248 11.20 -1.82 12.99
N ASN A 249 11.99 -1.64 11.92
CA ASN A 249 12.35 -0.31 11.42
C ASN A 249 11.11 0.52 11.05
N LEU A 250 10.13 -0.09 10.38
CA LEU A 250 8.88 0.58 10.02
C LEU A 250 8.02 0.91 11.25
N LYS A 251 8.01 0.06 12.28
CA LYS A 251 7.32 0.33 13.56
C LYS A 251 7.94 1.54 14.25
N SER A 252 9.28 1.61 14.33
CA SER A 252 9.99 2.75 14.90
C SER A 252 9.72 4.04 14.13
N LEU A 253 9.81 3.99 12.81
CA LEU A 253 9.47 5.12 11.93
C LEU A 253 8.01 5.58 12.11
N ALA A 254 7.05 4.65 12.22
CA ALA A 254 5.64 4.95 12.46
C ALA A 254 5.40 5.59 13.83
N ARG A 255 6.11 5.14 14.88
CA ARG A 255 6.03 5.73 16.23
C ARG A 255 6.55 7.15 16.22
N ALA A 256 7.75 7.38 15.68
CA ALA A 256 8.36 8.69 15.58
C ALA A 256 7.45 9.66 14.79
N ALA A 257 6.91 9.22 13.65
CA ALA A 257 6.00 10.04 12.86
C ALA A 257 4.71 10.38 13.64
N CYS A 258 4.14 9.41 14.35
CA CYS A 258 2.93 9.63 15.15
C CYS A 258 3.16 10.59 16.32
N GLU A 259 4.29 10.44 17.03
CA GLU A 259 4.65 11.25 18.19
C GLU A 259 4.87 12.72 17.83
N HIS A 260 5.55 12.96 16.70
CA HIS A 260 5.92 14.31 16.25
C HIS A 260 4.98 14.90 15.20
N GLN A 261 3.77 14.32 15.03
CA GLN A 261 2.72 14.82 14.14
C GLN A 261 3.16 14.91 12.67
N HIS A 262 3.70 13.82 12.14
CA HIS A 262 4.04 13.67 10.73
C HIS A 262 3.28 12.51 10.11
N GLN A 263 3.12 12.57 8.79
CA GLN A 263 2.35 11.60 8.03
C GLN A 263 3.27 10.79 7.10
N ILE A 264 3.11 9.48 7.14
CA ILE A 264 3.74 8.54 6.20
C ILE A 264 2.64 7.76 5.49
N ILE A 265 2.70 7.70 4.16
CA ILE A 265 1.72 7.02 3.32
C ILE A 265 2.45 5.99 2.46
N PHE A 266 1.97 4.75 2.41
CA PHE A 266 2.41 3.72 1.48
C PHE A 266 1.34 3.52 0.42
N THR A 267 1.72 3.50 -0.87
CA THR A 267 0.86 2.99 -1.93
C THR A 267 1.22 1.54 -2.23
N MET A 268 0.21 0.70 -2.39
CA MET A 268 0.36 -0.75 -2.48
C MET A 268 -0.52 -1.32 -3.59
N GLN A 269 -0.13 -2.48 -4.11
CA GLN A 269 -0.87 -3.14 -5.19
C GLN A 269 -2.09 -3.93 -4.71
N THR A 270 -2.03 -4.49 -3.50
CA THR A 270 -3.05 -5.41 -3.00
C THR A 270 -3.53 -4.99 -1.61
N ARG A 271 -4.71 -5.52 -1.24
CA ARG A 271 -5.28 -5.32 0.09
C ARG A 271 -4.40 -5.99 1.14
N GLU A 272 -3.94 -7.19 0.87
CA GLU A 272 -3.13 -8.01 1.79
C GLU A 272 -1.80 -7.30 2.13
N ALA A 273 -1.17 -6.66 1.14
CA ALA A 273 0.02 -5.84 1.39
C ALA A 273 -0.31 -4.64 2.30
N ALA A 274 -1.44 -3.96 2.09
CA ALA A 274 -1.88 -2.86 2.95
C ALA A 274 -2.25 -3.30 4.36
N GLU A 275 -2.83 -4.47 4.50
CA GLU A 275 -3.12 -5.09 5.80
C GLU A 275 -1.83 -5.42 6.55
N SER A 276 -0.77 -5.89 5.85
CA SER A 276 0.54 -6.10 6.49
C SER A 276 1.13 -4.83 7.12
N VAL A 277 0.87 -3.65 6.55
CA VAL A 277 1.26 -2.35 7.13
C VAL A 277 0.34 -1.98 8.29
N ARG A 278 -0.98 -2.10 8.11
CA ARG A 278 -1.99 -1.82 9.16
C ARG A 278 -1.67 -2.59 10.44
N ASP A 279 -1.32 -3.86 10.30
CA ASP A 279 -1.19 -4.79 11.41
C ASP A 279 0.17 -4.69 12.14
N MET A 280 1.06 -3.78 11.73
CA MET A 280 2.37 -3.62 12.38
C MET A 280 2.29 -3.01 13.79
N ASN A 281 1.42 -2.02 14.04
CA ASN A 281 1.48 -1.22 15.26
C ASN A 281 0.15 -0.54 15.67
N GLY A 282 -1.01 -1.10 15.28
CA GLY A 282 -2.37 -0.83 15.78
C GLY A 282 -2.86 0.62 15.88
N ALA A 283 -2.25 1.44 16.75
CA ALA A 283 -2.56 2.84 16.95
C ALA A 283 -1.84 3.78 15.94
N THR A 284 -0.62 3.41 15.52
CA THR A 284 0.23 4.26 14.66
C THR A 284 0.22 3.85 13.19
N THR A 285 -0.32 2.68 12.87
CA THR A 285 -0.45 2.14 11.51
C THR A 285 -1.92 1.91 11.16
N ARG A 286 -2.32 2.18 9.92
CA ARG A 286 -3.71 2.02 9.47
C ARG A 286 -3.83 1.85 7.96
N ILE A 287 -4.97 1.39 7.48
CA ILE A 287 -5.41 1.66 6.09
C ILE A 287 -5.97 3.09 6.08
N ALA A 288 -5.72 3.85 5.01
CA ALA A 288 -6.26 5.20 4.89
C ALA A 288 -7.79 5.17 5.04
N PRO A 289 -8.38 5.96 5.95
CA PRO A 289 -9.83 5.91 6.21
C PRO A 289 -10.68 6.38 5.03
N GLN A 290 -10.05 7.03 4.04
CA GLN A 290 -10.67 7.45 2.78
C GLN A 290 -10.75 6.32 1.74
N GLN A 291 -10.09 5.18 1.98
CA GLN A 291 -10.06 4.03 1.08
C GLN A 291 -11.48 3.47 0.91
N ASP A 292 -11.98 3.50 -0.32
CA ASP A 292 -13.04 2.61 -0.78
C ASP A 292 -12.48 1.20 -0.93
N GLU A 293 -13.03 0.25 -0.17
CA GLU A 293 -12.66 -1.16 -0.19
C GLU A 293 -13.38 -1.96 -1.28
N ALA A 294 -14.35 -1.34 -1.98
CA ALA A 294 -15.07 -2.01 -3.04
C ALA A 294 -14.11 -2.45 -4.16
N PHE A 295 -14.27 -3.70 -4.58
CA PHE A 295 -13.46 -4.24 -5.65
C PHE A 295 -13.63 -3.41 -6.94
N GLY A 296 -12.52 -3.02 -7.56
CA GLY A 296 -12.52 -2.18 -8.78
C GLY A 296 -12.88 -0.71 -8.58
N ALA A 297 -12.98 -0.20 -7.34
CA ALA A 297 -13.34 1.19 -7.04
C ALA A 297 -12.48 2.24 -7.77
N TYR A 298 -11.22 1.92 -8.05
CA TYR A 298 -10.25 2.82 -8.68
C TYR A 298 -9.95 2.51 -10.14
N ARG A 299 -10.71 1.59 -10.76
CA ARG A 299 -10.65 1.39 -12.21
C ARG A 299 -11.19 2.61 -12.92
N TRP A 300 -10.60 2.92 -14.06
CA TRP A 300 -10.97 4.10 -14.82
C TRP A 300 -12.30 3.91 -15.51
N ASN A 301 -13.09 4.99 -15.58
CA ASN A 301 -14.31 5.03 -16.37
C ASN A 301 -14.00 5.32 -17.85
N LYS A 302 -15.03 5.15 -18.71
CA LYS A 302 -14.91 5.33 -20.16
C LYS A 302 -14.35 6.71 -20.54
N ASN A 303 -14.79 7.78 -19.88
CA ASN A 303 -14.38 9.14 -20.19
C ASN A 303 -12.89 9.38 -19.86
N GLU A 304 -12.39 8.82 -18.76
CA GLU A 304 -10.97 8.90 -18.38
C GLU A 304 -10.09 8.19 -19.40
N VAL A 305 -10.53 7.03 -19.87
CA VAL A 305 -9.80 6.21 -20.85
C VAL A 305 -9.80 6.87 -22.21
N GLN A 306 -10.92 7.44 -22.65
CA GLN A 306 -11.00 8.21 -23.88
C GLN A 306 -10.02 9.40 -23.88
N LYS A 307 -9.87 10.10 -22.75
CA LYS A 307 -8.87 11.17 -22.60
C LYS A 307 -7.44 10.64 -22.73
N LEU A 308 -7.16 9.49 -22.11
CA LEU A 308 -5.85 8.85 -22.27
C LEU A 308 -5.59 8.47 -23.72
N ILE A 309 -6.54 7.81 -24.40
CA ILE A 309 -6.41 7.39 -25.80
C ILE A 309 -6.19 8.60 -26.71
N ALA A 310 -6.89 9.71 -26.48
CA ALA A 310 -6.70 10.95 -27.23
C ALA A 310 -5.27 11.51 -27.10
N GLY A 311 -4.62 11.30 -25.95
CA GLY A 311 -3.22 11.67 -25.73
C GLY A 311 -2.20 10.66 -26.28
N LEU A 312 -2.62 9.46 -26.71
CA LEU A 312 -1.73 8.48 -27.34
C LEU A 312 -1.60 8.81 -28.83
N GLN A 313 -0.48 9.43 -29.22
CA GLN A 313 -0.17 9.78 -30.63
C GLN A 313 -0.25 8.58 -31.61
N THR A 314 -0.22 7.34 -31.10
CA THR A 314 -0.26 6.10 -31.88
C THR A 314 -1.66 5.52 -32.09
N ALA A 315 -2.71 6.13 -31.54
CA ALA A 315 -4.06 5.58 -31.58
C ALA A 315 -4.72 5.70 -32.97
N LYS A 316 -4.41 4.78 -33.89
CA LYS A 316 -5.05 4.71 -35.21
C LYS A 316 -6.52 4.25 -35.15
N GLN A 317 -6.93 3.61 -34.05
CA GLN A 317 -8.28 3.04 -33.87
C GLN A 317 -8.73 3.21 -32.40
N PRO A 318 -9.15 4.42 -32.00
CA PRO A 318 -9.49 4.72 -30.61
C PRO A 318 -10.64 3.86 -30.08
N ASP A 319 -11.65 3.58 -30.90
CA ASP A 319 -12.79 2.75 -30.49
C ASP A 319 -12.39 1.29 -30.26
N LEU A 320 -11.49 0.75 -31.09
CA LEU A 320 -10.95 -0.59 -30.89
C LEU A 320 -10.12 -0.67 -29.62
N ILE A 321 -9.25 0.32 -29.38
CA ILE A 321 -8.44 0.38 -28.15
C ILE A 321 -9.35 0.44 -26.92
N LEU A 322 -10.41 1.23 -26.98
CA LEU A 322 -11.37 1.35 -25.88
C LEU A 322 -12.08 0.02 -25.62
N ALA A 323 -12.62 -0.63 -26.65
CA ALA A 323 -13.32 -1.90 -26.49
C ALA A 323 -12.42 -3.04 -26.02
N GLU A 324 -11.23 -3.17 -26.61
CA GLU A 324 -10.36 -4.34 -26.41
C GLU A 324 -9.42 -4.23 -25.20
N SER A 325 -9.32 -3.03 -24.60
CA SER A 325 -8.60 -2.84 -23.34
C SER A 325 -9.48 -2.87 -22.10
N GLU A 326 -10.78 -3.07 -22.26
CA GLU A 326 -11.69 -3.30 -21.13
C GLU A 326 -11.34 -4.63 -20.46
N ILE A 327 -11.36 -4.65 -19.12
CA ILE A 327 -11.05 -5.86 -18.36
C ILE A 327 -12.21 -6.84 -18.53
N PRO A 328 -11.95 -8.10 -18.95
CA PRO A 328 -13.00 -9.08 -19.17
C PRO A 328 -13.44 -9.73 -17.85
N ASP A 329 -14.14 -8.96 -17.01
CA ASP A 329 -14.83 -9.40 -15.79
C ASP A 329 -16.19 -8.70 -15.62
N ASP A 330 -16.96 -9.11 -14.62
CA ASP A 330 -18.34 -8.63 -14.41
C ASP A 330 -18.45 -7.13 -14.11
N LEU A 331 -17.34 -6.48 -13.69
CA LEU A 331 -17.32 -5.03 -13.44
C LEU A 331 -17.08 -4.24 -14.72
N GLY A 332 -16.42 -4.83 -15.71
CA GLY A 332 -15.81 -4.13 -16.83
C GLY A 332 -14.80 -3.07 -16.36
N ARG A 333 -14.71 -1.96 -17.11
CA ARG A 333 -13.80 -0.82 -16.87
C ARG A 333 -12.34 -1.10 -17.25
N TRP A 334 -11.50 -0.07 -17.05
CA TRP A 334 -10.15 -0.04 -17.59
C TRP A 334 -9.09 0.24 -16.54
N ARG A 335 -7.87 -0.15 -16.89
CA ARG A 335 -6.65 0.29 -16.22
C ARG A 335 -5.79 0.99 -17.26
N PRO A 336 -5.26 2.20 -16.98
CA PRO A 336 -4.47 2.94 -17.95
C PRO A 336 -3.26 2.15 -18.47
N ARG A 337 -2.67 1.27 -17.64
CA ARG A 337 -1.59 0.38 -18.08
C ARG A 337 -2.05 -0.61 -19.16
N ASP A 338 -3.21 -1.22 -18.99
CA ASP A 338 -3.75 -2.20 -19.94
C ASP A 338 -4.12 -1.52 -21.26
N THR A 339 -4.75 -0.33 -21.19
CA THR A 339 -5.04 0.49 -22.38
C THR A 339 -3.78 0.87 -23.14
N LYS A 340 -2.73 1.34 -22.45
CA LYS A 340 -1.44 1.66 -23.07
C LYS A 340 -0.80 0.43 -23.71
N LEU A 341 -0.84 -0.71 -23.01
CA LEU A 341 -0.24 -1.96 -23.50
C LEU A 341 -0.96 -2.46 -24.76
N PHE A 342 -2.30 -2.43 -24.78
CA PHE A 342 -3.06 -2.78 -25.97
C PHE A 342 -2.78 -1.80 -27.12
N ALA A 343 -2.77 -0.49 -26.85
CA ALA A 343 -2.49 0.51 -27.87
C ALA A 343 -1.09 0.39 -28.50
N SER A 344 -0.10 -0.09 -27.75
CA SER A 344 1.28 -0.24 -28.25
C SER A 344 1.58 -1.61 -28.84
N SER A 345 0.95 -2.68 -28.36
CA SER A 345 1.33 -4.06 -28.67
C SER A 345 0.17 -4.98 -29.10
N GLY A 346 -1.08 -4.51 -29.02
CA GLY A 346 -2.27 -5.32 -29.26
C GLY A 346 -2.57 -6.37 -28.19
N LEU A 347 -1.78 -6.42 -27.10
CA LEU A 347 -1.98 -7.37 -26.02
C LEU A 347 -3.23 -7.00 -25.21
N LYS A 348 -4.21 -7.89 -25.23
CA LYS A 348 -5.47 -7.74 -24.47
C LYS A 348 -5.25 -7.96 -22.97
N PRO A 349 -6.07 -7.34 -22.11
CA PRO A 349 -6.04 -7.59 -20.67
C PRO A 349 -6.34 -9.07 -20.39
N ALA A 350 -5.50 -9.72 -19.59
CA ALA A 350 -5.79 -11.07 -19.12
C ALA A 350 -7.01 -11.06 -18.17
N PRO A 351 -7.85 -12.13 -18.20
CA PRO A 351 -8.94 -12.31 -17.25
C PRO A 351 -8.44 -12.23 -15.80
N GLN A 352 -9.29 -11.69 -14.93
CA GLN A 352 -8.88 -11.42 -13.57
C GLN A 352 -8.52 -12.69 -12.78
N SER A 353 -9.19 -13.82 -13.03
CA SER A 353 -8.88 -15.12 -12.44
C SER A 353 -7.43 -15.54 -12.71
N GLN A 354 -6.97 -15.36 -13.95
CA GLN A 354 -5.59 -15.62 -14.36
C GLN A 354 -4.60 -14.61 -13.75
N ARG A 355 -5.02 -13.35 -13.58
CA ARG A 355 -4.19 -12.31 -12.96
C ARG A 355 -4.02 -12.48 -11.45
N ARG A 356 -5.04 -12.92 -10.72
CA ARG A 356 -4.91 -13.24 -9.29
C ARG A 356 -3.88 -14.36 -9.08
N GLN A 357 -3.86 -15.36 -9.96
CA GLN A 357 -2.84 -16.40 -9.96
C GLN A 357 -1.43 -15.85 -10.24
N LEU A 358 -1.29 -14.92 -11.21
CA LEU A 358 -0.01 -14.30 -11.55
C LEU A 358 0.48 -13.29 -10.51
N GLN A 359 -0.41 -12.55 -9.85
CA GLN A 359 -0.08 -11.62 -8.76
C GLN A 359 0.23 -12.37 -7.45
N ALA A 360 -0.44 -13.49 -7.19
CA ALA A 360 -0.07 -14.43 -6.14
C ALA A 360 1.24 -15.20 -6.43
N GLY A 361 1.79 -15.07 -7.65
CA GLY A 361 3.04 -15.72 -8.08
C GLY A 361 4.33 -14.96 -7.73
N PHE A 362 4.25 -13.72 -7.21
CA PHE A 362 5.42 -12.89 -6.83
C PHE A 362 5.45 -12.44 -5.36
N GLY A 363 4.38 -12.67 -4.60
CA GLY A 363 4.48 -12.78 -3.15
C GLY A 363 4.91 -14.20 -2.82
N THR A 364 5.79 -14.40 -1.84
CA THR A 364 6.00 -15.74 -1.25
C THR A 364 4.64 -16.36 -1.07
N THR A 365 4.38 -17.45 -1.80
CA THR A 365 3.09 -18.13 -1.70
C THR A 365 2.85 -18.40 -0.21
N SER A 366 1.87 -17.73 0.37
CA SER A 366 0.99 -18.38 1.34
C SER A 366 0.22 -19.43 0.54
N LYS A 367 0.96 -20.43 0.05
CA LYS A 367 0.42 -21.71 -0.33
C LYS A 367 -0.37 -22.08 0.90
N LEU A 368 -1.69 -22.23 0.73
CA LEU A 368 -2.46 -23.09 1.61
C LEU A 368 -1.58 -24.31 1.84
N SER A 369 -1.14 -24.49 3.07
CA SER A 369 -0.26 -25.61 3.41
C SER A 369 -1.12 -26.86 3.27
N VAL A 370 -1.06 -27.49 2.10
CA VAL A 370 -1.73 -28.76 1.85
C VAL A 370 -0.84 -29.84 2.43
N VAL A 371 -1.41 -30.66 3.31
CA VAL A 371 -0.75 -31.84 3.85
C VAL A 371 -1.59 -33.06 3.48
N TRP A 372 -0.95 -34.05 2.88
CA TRP A 372 -1.58 -35.35 2.64
C TRP A 372 -1.56 -36.17 3.91
N VAL A 373 -2.71 -36.74 4.27
CA VAL A 373 -2.86 -37.60 5.43
C VAL A 373 -3.58 -38.88 5.04
N ARG A 374 -3.32 -39.97 5.76
CA ARG A 374 -4.06 -41.21 5.62
C ARG A 374 -4.38 -41.82 6.98
N GLU A 375 -5.51 -42.50 7.09
CA GLU A 375 -5.82 -43.26 8.29
C GLU A 375 -4.97 -44.54 8.34
N LEU A 376 -4.38 -44.82 9.51
CA LEU A 376 -3.61 -46.05 9.73
C LEU A 376 -4.49 -47.13 10.37
N ILE A 377 -4.36 -48.37 9.91
CA ILE A 377 -5.06 -49.53 10.49
C ILE A 377 -4.15 -50.21 11.52
N ARG A 378 -4.67 -50.53 12.70
CA ARG A 378 -3.91 -51.29 13.71
C ARG A 378 -3.78 -52.76 13.29
N LYS A 379 -2.58 -53.32 13.47
CA LYS A 379 -2.30 -54.76 13.22
C LYS A 379 -3.17 -55.71 14.06
N ASP A 380 -3.71 -55.26 15.18
CA ASP A 380 -4.61 -56.03 16.03
C ASP A 380 -6.05 -56.14 15.49
N ARG A 381 -6.36 -55.50 14.35
CA ARG A 381 -7.69 -55.46 13.72
C ARG A 381 -8.83 -54.97 14.64
N THR A 382 -8.52 -54.29 15.75
CA THR A 382 -9.54 -53.97 16.77
C THR A 382 -10.44 -52.76 16.47
N VAL A 383 -10.25 -52.07 15.34
CA VAL A 383 -11.13 -50.99 14.83
C VAL A 383 -10.94 -50.98 13.29
N THR A 384 -11.92 -51.23 12.42
CA THR A 384 -13.22 -50.58 12.19
C THR A 384 -14.32 -51.60 11.78
N GLU A 385 -15.23 -51.95 12.69
CA GLU A 385 -16.43 -52.76 12.36
C GLU A 385 -17.55 -51.94 11.67
N LYS A 386 -17.29 -50.68 11.29
CA LYS A 386 -18.33 -49.78 10.76
C LYS A 386 -18.26 -49.43 9.27
N LEU A 387 -17.26 -49.88 8.51
CA LEU A 387 -17.16 -49.55 7.06
C LEU A 387 -16.62 -50.69 6.18
N ARG A 388 -17.10 -51.93 6.38
CA ARG A 388 -16.97 -52.98 5.34
C ARG A 388 -18.36 -53.49 4.93
N PRO A 389 -18.74 -53.38 3.64
CA PRO A 389 -19.64 -54.36 3.04
C PRO A 389 -19.00 -55.75 3.18
N LYS A 390 -19.78 -56.75 3.58
CA LYS A 390 -19.35 -58.15 3.62
C LYS A 390 -19.10 -58.65 2.18
N GLU A 391 -18.20 -59.63 2.06
CA GLU A 391 -17.71 -60.33 0.84
C GLU A 391 -16.46 -59.65 0.23
N GLU A 392 -15.29 -60.27 -0.01
CA GLU A 392 -14.82 -61.66 -0.08
C GLU A 392 -13.26 -61.67 0.05
N ASP A 393 -12.72 -62.84 0.43
CA ASP A 393 -11.35 -63.38 0.30
C ASP A 393 -10.08 -62.81 0.99
N PRO A 394 -9.15 -63.67 1.48
CA PRO A 394 -8.03 -63.29 2.34
C PRO A 394 -6.68 -63.54 1.65
N GLU A 395 -6.23 -62.65 0.76
CA GLU A 395 -4.83 -62.59 0.33
C GLU A 395 -4.58 -61.24 -0.36
N GLY A 396 -4.14 -60.24 0.42
CA GLY A 396 -3.88 -58.90 -0.07
C GLY A 396 -3.10 -58.10 0.96
N GLU A 397 -2.05 -57.44 0.51
CA GLU A 397 -1.21 -56.51 1.29
C GLU A 397 -2.08 -55.52 2.09
N ASP A 398 -1.63 -55.12 3.29
CA ASP A 398 -2.32 -54.20 4.20
C ASP A 398 -2.98 -53.03 3.42
N GLU A 399 -4.30 -53.13 3.14
CA GLU A 399 -5.03 -52.11 2.39
C GLU A 399 -5.10 -50.83 3.21
N LEU A 400 -4.15 -49.93 2.97
CA LEU A 400 -4.15 -48.59 3.54
C LEU A 400 -5.27 -47.79 2.89
N GLU A 401 -6.07 -47.08 3.68
CA GLU A 401 -7.06 -46.15 3.11
C GLU A 401 -6.37 -45.13 2.19
N PRO A 402 -7.05 -44.66 1.12
CA PRO A 402 -6.53 -43.63 0.25
C PRO A 402 -6.15 -42.38 1.06
N ALA A 403 -4.98 -41.82 0.78
CA ALA A 403 -4.61 -40.55 1.38
C ALA A 403 -5.56 -39.45 0.89
N PHE A 404 -5.87 -38.48 1.75
CA PHE A 404 -6.65 -37.31 1.39
C PHE A 404 -5.93 -36.02 1.78
N LYS A 405 -6.30 -34.92 1.10
CA LYS A 405 -5.72 -33.60 1.34
C LYS A 405 -6.38 -32.93 2.52
N VAL A 406 -5.57 -32.40 3.42
CA VAL A 406 -6.01 -31.50 4.49
C VAL A 406 -5.47 -30.11 4.19
N GLU A 407 -6.37 -29.14 4.11
CA GLU A 407 -6.06 -27.74 3.88
C GLU A 407 -6.09 -26.95 5.19
N SER A 408 -5.33 -25.86 5.25
CA SER A 408 -5.38 -24.98 6.43
C SER A 408 -6.77 -24.36 6.54
N PRO A 409 -7.40 -24.35 7.74
CA PRO A 409 -8.69 -23.70 7.94
C PRO A 409 -8.60 -22.22 7.58
N GLN A 410 -9.70 -21.60 7.11
CA GLN A 410 -9.72 -20.18 6.70
C GLN A 410 -9.23 -19.20 7.79
N ASP A 411 -9.32 -19.60 9.05
CA ASP A 411 -8.90 -18.82 10.22
C ASP A 411 -7.41 -18.98 10.60
N TYR A 412 -6.67 -19.89 9.94
CA TYR A 412 -5.24 -20.13 10.18
C TYR A 412 -4.45 -19.95 8.89
N HIS A 413 -3.36 -19.18 8.94
CA HIS A 413 -2.59 -18.86 7.74
C HIS A 413 -1.70 -20.03 7.25
N ARG A 414 -1.34 -20.99 8.11
CA ARG A 414 -0.55 -22.22 7.79
C ARG A 414 -0.76 -23.31 8.86
N LEU A 415 -0.66 -24.57 8.45
CA LEU A 415 -0.45 -25.73 9.33
C LEU A 415 1.03 -25.78 9.72
N ASN A 416 1.37 -25.27 10.91
CA ASN A 416 2.77 -25.15 11.32
C ASN A 416 3.26 -26.37 12.09
N ASP A 417 2.37 -27.01 12.84
CA ASP A 417 2.69 -28.11 13.73
C ASP A 417 1.61 -29.21 13.73
N VAL A 418 1.89 -30.28 14.47
CA VAL A 418 1.05 -31.46 14.56
C VAL A 418 -0.31 -31.16 15.20
N ASP A 419 -0.42 -30.17 16.09
CA ASP A 419 -1.70 -29.79 16.71
C ASP A 419 -2.61 -29.06 15.71
N ASP A 420 -2.04 -28.21 14.86
CA ASP A 420 -2.76 -27.60 13.75
C ASP A 420 -3.28 -28.68 12.77
N LEU A 421 -2.44 -29.67 12.44
CA LEU A 421 -2.83 -30.78 11.58
C LEU A 421 -3.99 -31.60 12.16
N LYS A 422 -3.96 -31.90 13.46
CA LYS A 422 -5.06 -32.63 14.14
C LYS A 422 -6.38 -31.87 14.08
N LYS A 423 -6.35 -30.55 14.28
CA LYS A 423 -7.55 -29.71 14.15
C LYS A 423 -8.09 -29.72 12.73
N ALA A 424 -7.21 -29.62 11.74
CA ALA A 424 -7.60 -29.60 10.33
C ALA A 424 -8.13 -30.95 9.84
N ILE A 425 -7.54 -32.08 10.27
CA ILE A 425 -8.06 -33.43 10.04
C ILE A 425 -9.50 -33.56 10.55
N LYS A 426 -9.78 -33.09 11.77
CA LYS A 426 -11.12 -33.13 12.37
C LYS A 426 -12.18 -32.32 11.60
N GLN A 427 -11.77 -31.22 11.00
CA GLN A 427 -12.67 -30.40 10.18
C GLN A 427 -12.94 -31.06 8.82
N THR A 428 -11.95 -31.79 8.30
CA THR A 428 -12.01 -32.43 6.98
C THR A 428 -12.71 -33.78 7.04
N ASN A 429 -12.53 -34.57 8.10
CA ASN A 429 -13.15 -35.88 8.29
C ASN A 429 -14.29 -35.81 9.33
N PRO A 430 -15.57 -35.90 8.91
CA PRO A 430 -16.74 -35.81 9.78
C PRO A 430 -16.77 -36.85 10.90
N ASP A 431 -16.19 -38.04 10.69
CA ASP A 431 -16.23 -39.15 11.65
C ASP A 431 -15.34 -38.89 12.88
N LEU A 432 -14.43 -37.90 12.79
CA LEU A 432 -13.52 -37.52 13.86
C LEU A 432 -14.00 -36.30 14.65
N ARG A 433 -15.17 -35.72 14.30
CA ARG A 433 -15.68 -34.47 14.89
C ARG A 433 -15.77 -34.55 16.43
N ASP A 434 -16.23 -35.69 16.94
CA ASP A 434 -16.46 -35.93 18.37
C ASP A 434 -15.22 -36.44 19.14
N ILE A 435 -14.11 -36.69 18.44
CA ILE A 435 -12.85 -37.15 19.07
C ILE A 435 -12.03 -35.92 19.46
N ALA A 436 -11.58 -35.83 20.72
CA ALA A 436 -10.71 -34.74 21.15
C ALA A 436 -9.38 -34.78 20.36
N ALA A 437 -8.85 -33.62 19.91
CA ALA A 437 -7.62 -33.58 19.10
C ALA A 437 -6.42 -34.27 19.79
N ARG A 438 -6.33 -34.17 21.12
CA ARG A 438 -5.33 -34.88 21.94
C ARG A 438 -5.40 -36.41 21.85
N ASN A 439 -6.52 -36.96 21.40
CA ASN A 439 -6.75 -38.40 21.19
C ASN A 439 -6.48 -38.82 19.75
N ILE A 440 -5.91 -37.97 18.91
CA ILE A 440 -5.46 -38.34 17.56
C ILE A 440 -3.94 -38.37 17.60
N ASP A 441 -3.34 -39.50 17.23
CA ASP A 441 -1.90 -39.62 17.03
C ASP A 441 -1.56 -39.34 15.58
N ILE A 442 -0.46 -38.63 15.35
CA ILE A 442 0.09 -38.38 14.01
C ILE A 442 1.40 -39.13 13.87
N TYR A 443 1.60 -39.75 12.71
CA TYR A 443 2.77 -40.54 12.36
C TYR A 443 3.41 -40.00 11.09
N SER A 444 4.73 -39.98 11.01
CA SER A 444 5.46 -39.80 9.76
C SER A 444 6.09 -41.12 9.33
N GLN A 445 6.30 -41.28 8.02
CA GLN A 445 7.02 -42.43 7.48
C GLN A 445 8.52 -42.11 7.37
N GLU A 446 9.36 -42.93 8.00
CA GLU A 446 10.81 -42.84 7.93
C GLU A 446 11.40 -44.22 7.62
N ALA A 447 12.11 -44.34 6.50
CA ALA A 447 12.71 -45.61 6.03
C ALA A 447 11.71 -46.79 5.99
N GLY A 448 10.47 -46.52 5.55
CA GLY A 448 9.41 -47.52 5.44
C GLY A 448 8.68 -47.85 6.74
N ALA A 449 9.05 -47.24 7.87
CA ALA A 449 8.39 -47.44 9.16
C ALA A 449 7.65 -46.18 9.64
N TRP A 450 6.48 -46.36 10.27
CA TRP A 450 5.69 -45.27 10.86
C TRP A 450 6.19 -44.90 12.25
N ARG A 451 6.43 -43.61 12.51
CA ARG A 451 6.88 -43.08 13.80
C ARG A 451 5.96 -41.98 14.31
N VAL A 452 5.57 -42.07 15.59
CA VAL A 452 4.71 -41.07 16.25
C VAL A 452 5.41 -39.72 16.32
N GLN A 453 4.66 -38.65 16.04
CA GLN A 453 5.11 -37.27 16.10
C GLN A 453 4.55 -36.54 17.32
N ASN A 454 5.37 -35.66 17.91
CA ASN A 454 4.98 -34.82 19.04
C ASN A 454 4.17 -33.62 18.56
N ALA A 455 3.34 -33.06 19.46
CA ALA A 455 2.46 -31.92 19.16
C ALA A 455 3.20 -30.70 18.58
N SER A 456 4.42 -30.41 19.05
CA SER A 456 5.24 -29.29 18.60
C SER A 456 6.18 -29.62 17.44
N THR A 457 6.10 -30.83 16.86
CA THR A 457 6.92 -31.16 15.69
C THR A 457 6.49 -30.28 14.52
N VAL A 458 7.46 -29.56 13.94
CA VAL A 458 7.27 -28.79 12.71
C VAL A 458 6.90 -29.73 11.57
N LEU A 459 5.77 -29.46 10.91
CA LEU A 459 5.33 -30.28 9.79
C LEU A 459 6.22 -30.07 8.57
N ARG A 460 6.53 -31.18 7.88
CA ARG A 460 7.04 -31.13 6.53
C ARG A 460 5.85 -30.90 5.60
N GLN A 461 5.98 -29.94 4.69
CA GLN A 461 4.98 -29.78 3.63
C GLN A 461 5.19 -30.89 2.61
N ASN A 462 4.31 -31.89 2.65
CA ASN A 462 4.41 -33.05 1.78
C ASN A 462 3.61 -32.77 0.49
N THR A 463 4.24 -32.97 -0.66
CA THR A 463 3.66 -32.61 -1.97
C THR A 463 3.01 -33.81 -2.68
N SER A 464 3.13 -35.01 -2.11
CA SER A 464 2.69 -36.27 -2.72
C SER A 464 1.87 -37.11 -1.74
N GLU A 465 0.99 -37.97 -2.28
CA GLU A 465 0.28 -39.01 -1.53
C GLU A 465 1.24 -40.04 -0.92
N GLN A 466 2.40 -40.24 -1.55
CA GLN A 466 3.41 -41.22 -1.15
C GLN A 466 4.17 -40.79 0.12
N ASP A 467 4.25 -39.48 0.36
CA ASP A 467 4.89 -38.90 1.54
C ASP A 467 3.87 -38.46 2.59
N CYS A 468 2.68 -39.07 2.66
CA CYS A 468 1.63 -38.62 3.58
C CYS A 468 1.95 -38.87 5.07
N TYR A 469 1.31 -38.10 5.95
CA TYR A 469 1.25 -38.41 7.38
C TYR A 469 0.20 -39.50 7.64
N GLY A 470 0.48 -40.41 8.56
CA GLY A 470 -0.52 -41.33 9.08
C GLY A 470 -1.22 -40.70 10.28
N PHE A 471 -2.52 -40.94 10.45
CA PHE A 471 -3.20 -40.63 11.71
C PHE A 471 -3.91 -41.85 12.29
N LEU A 472 -4.03 -41.87 13.61
CA LEU A 472 -4.71 -42.95 14.33
C LEU A 472 -5.53 -42.38 15.50
N PRO A 473 -6.86 -42.52 15.49
CA PRO A 473 -7.70 -42.15 16.63
C PRO A 473 -7.50 -43.11 17.81
N ARG A 474 -7.33 -42.58 19.02
CA ARG A 474 -7.32 -43.33 20.28
C ARG A 474 -8.74 -43.43 20.83
N ARG A 475 -9.16 -44.64 21.19
CA ARG A 475 -10.36 -44.84 22.02
C ARG A 475 -10.13 -44.24 23.40
N MET A 476 -11.12 -43.52 23.91
CA MET A 476 -11.19 -43.26 25.35
C MET A 476 -11.56 -44.57 26.02
N THR A 477 -10.63 -45.14 26.79
CA THR A 477 -10.94 -46.17 27.78
C THR A 477 -11.58 -45.56 29.00
#